data_AF-A0A4Q3S673-F1
#
_entry.id   AF-A0A4Q3S673-F1
#
_cell.length_a   1.000
_cell.length_b   1.000
_cell.length_c   1.000
_cell.angle_alpha   90.00
_cell.angle_beta   90.00
_cell.angle_gamma   90.00
#
_symmetry.space_group_name_H-M   'P 1'
#
loop_
_entity.id
_entity.type
_entity.pdbx_description
1 polymer ?
#
loop_
_entity_poly.entity_id
_entity_poly.type
_entity_poly.pdbx_seq_one_letter_code
_entity_poly.pdbx_strand_id
1 'polypeptide(L)'
;MIFIFLALTGLAHAQKISYLVSFPNINHHEATISLTVTGLTQKTAVFRMSRSSPGRYATHEYGKNVYAVKAFNKSGKEILIDKIDGDVYTVNRHDGFIRVEYI
;
A
#
# COMPACT_ATOMS: atom_id res chain seq x y z
N MET A 1 -31.87 7.30 41.49
CA MET A 1 -31.87 7.01 40.03
C MET A 1 -30.41 6.88 39.61
N ILE A 2 -29.91 5.65 39.46
CA ILE A 2 -28.50 5.37 39.07
C ILE A 2 -28.45 5.33 37.54
N PHE A 3 -27.62 6.19 36.94
CA PHE A 3 -27.31 6.13 35.51
C PHE A 3 -26.06 5.26 35.33
N ILE A 4 -26.23 4.08 34.72
CA ILE A 4 -25.12 3.24 34.26
C ILE A 4 -24.71 3.75 32.86
N PHE A 5 -23.48 4.24 32.75
CA PHE A 5 -22.89 4.63 31.47
C PHE A 5 -22.24 3.39 30.84
N LEU A 6 -22.92 2.77 29.87
CA LEU A 6 -22.39 1.63 29.12
C LEU A 6 -21.43 2.17 28.04
N ALA A 7 -20.13 2.03 28.25
CA ALA A 7 -19.12 2.35 27.24
C ALA A 7 -19.17 1.29 26.13
N LEU A 8 -19.76 1.64 24.98
CA LEU A 8 -19.78 0.79 23.79
C LEU A 8 -18.38 0.84 23.13
N THR A 9 -17.54 -0.16 23.42
CA THR A 9 -16.25 -0.32 22.74
C THR A 9 -16.48 -0.85 21.33
N GLY A 10 -16.52 0.05 20.33
CA GLY A 10 -16.53 -0.35 18.92
C GLY A 10 -15.22 -1.04 18.54
N LEU A 11 -15.29 -2.27 18.04
CA LEU A 11 -14.15 -2.95 17.43
C LEU A 11 -13.85 -2.30 16.08
N ALA A 12 -12.94 -1.32 16.07
CA ALA A 12 -12.44 -0.73 14.83
C ALA A 12 -11.57 -1.75 14.09
N HIS A 13 -12.02 -2.20 12.91
CA HIS A 13 -11.21 -2.98 11.98
C HIS A 13 -10.58 -2.03 10.96
N ALA A 14 -9.27 -1.83 11.09
CA ALA A 14 -8.48 -1.10 10.10
C ALA A 14 -7.86 -2.07 9.10
N GLN A 15 -7.52 -1.57 7.91
CA GLN A 15 -6.65 -2.32 7.00
C GLN A 15 -5.29 -2.55 7.66
N LYS A 16 -4.74 -3.75 7.48
CA LYS A 16 -3.38 -4.08 7.88
C LYS A 16 -2.46 -3.94 6.67
N ILE A 17 -1.33 -3.29 6.88
CA ILE A 17 -0.30 -3.07 5.87
C ILE A 17 0.98 -3.75 6.35
N SER A 18 1.65 -4.48 5.48
CA SER A 18 2.91 -5.16 5.80
C SER A 18 3.85 -5.08 4.61
N TYR A 19 5.12 -4.83 4.88
CA TYR A 19 6.17 -4.72 3.87
C TYR A 19 7.21 -5.80 4.07
N LEU A 20 7.61 -6.45 2.99
CA LEU A 20 8.83 -7.23 2.91
C LEU A 20 9.78 -6.48 1.98
N VAL A 21 11.01 -6.26 2.46
CA VAL A 21 12.07 -5.55 1.74
C VAL A 21 13.24 -6.49 1.58
N SER A 22 13.74 -6.64 0.35
CA SER A 22 14.92 -7.44 0.06
C SER A 22 15.83 -6.73 -0.95
N PHE A 23 17.09 -7.14 -0.99
CA PHE A 23 18.10 -6.55 -1.88
C PHE A 23 18.76 -7.64 -2.73
N PRO A 24 17.99 -8.41 -3.52
CA PRO A 24 18.53 -9.51 -4.31
C PRO A 24 19.51 -9.01 -5.38
N ASN A 25 19.40 -7.73 -5.78
CA ASN A 25 20.24 -7.11 -6.79
C ASN A 25 21.02 -5.89 -6.26
N ILE A 26 21.61 -6.02 -5.08
CA ILE A 26 22.27 -4.90 -4.35
C ILE A 26 23.38 -4.20 -5.16
N ASN A 27 24.07 -4.92 -6.05
CA ASN A 27 25.12 -4.35 -6.91
C ASN A 27 24.59 -3.32 -7.92
N HIS A 28 23.30 -3.37 -8.23
CA HIS A 28 22.62 -2.40 -9.10
C HIS A 28 21.86 -1.34 -8.29
N HIS A 29 22.01 -1.32 -6.96
CA HIS A 29 21.32 -0.40 -6.06
C HIS A 29 19.79 -0.54 -6.08
N GLU A 30 19.30 -1.75 -6.32
CA GLU A 30 17.87 -2.07 -6.38
C GLU A 30 17.40 -2.74 -5.09
N ALA A 31 16.20 -2.37 -4.64
CA ALA A 31 15.47 -3.06 -3.59
C ALA A 31 14.21 -3.68 -4.21
N THR A 32 13.85 -4.90 -3.81
CA THR A 32 12.55 -5.46 -4.13
C THR A 32 11.63 -5.29 -2.95
N ILE A 33 10.47 -4.66 -3.18
CA ILE A 33 9.47 -4.39 -2.16
C ILE A 33 8.21 -5.20 -2.44
N SER A 34 7.74 -5.94 -1.45
CA SER A 34 6.43 -6.61 -1.47
C SER A 34 5.55 -6.04 -0.37
N LEU A 35 4.56 -5.24 -0.78
CA LEU A 35 3.55 -4.61 0.06
C LEU A 35 2.30 -5.51 0.09
N THR A 36 1.92 -6.01 1.25
CA THR A 36 0.66 -6.74 1.44
C THR A 36 -0.32 -5.89 2.23
N VAL A 37 -1.54 -5.74 1.71
CA VAL A 37 -2.65 -5.04 2.34
C VAL A 37 -3.81 -6.01 2.51
N THR A 38 -4.36 -6.09 3.73
CA THR A 38 -5.50 -6.95 4.07
C THR A 38 -6.58 -6.18 4.82
N GLY A 39 -7.83 -6.61 4.69
CA GLY A 39 -8.96 -5.97 5.38
C GLY A 39 -9.40 -4.67 4.70
N LEU A 40 -9.14 -4.52 3.40
CA LEU A 40 -9.67 -3.40 2.63
C LEU A 40 -11.17 -3.54 2.47
N THR A 41 -11.91 -2.50 2.84
CA THR A 41 -13.37 -2.43 2.71
C THR A 41 -13.82 -1.59 1.52
N GLN A 42 -12.99 -0.62 1.08
CA GLN A 42 -13.25 0.13 -0.15
C GLN A 42 -13.07 -0.78 -1.38
N LYS A 43 -13.78 -0.47 -2.47
CA LYS A 43 -13.66 -1.21 -3.73
C LYS A 43 -12.37 -0.89 -4.51
N THR A 44 -11.89 0.34 -4.36
CA THR A 44 -10.69 0.84 -5.03
C THR A 44 -9.63 1.12 -3.98
N ALA A 45 -8.44 0.56 -4.17
CA ALA A 45 -7.25 0.89 -3.40
C ALA A 45 -6.38 1.87 -4.18
N VAL A 46 -5.91 2.93 -3.51
CA VAL A 46 -4.98 3.91 -4.06
C VAL A 46 -3.65 3.79 -3.33
N PHE A 47 -2.57 3.64 -4.08
CA PHE A 47 -1.20 3.58 -3.58
C PHE A 47 -0.48 4.84 -4.04
N ARG A 48 0.20 5.54 -3.12
CA ARG A 48 0.98 6.74 -3.44
C ARG A 48 2.36 6.67 -2.81
N MET A 49 3.38 6.88 -3.62
CA MET A 49 4.74 7.09 -3.14
C MET A 49 4.88 8.54 -2.67
N SER A 50 5.57 8.77 -1.54
CA SER A 50 5.76 10.14 -1.06
C SER A 50 6.59 10.97 -2.04
N ARG A 51 6.40 12.29 -2.04
CA ARG A 51 7.21 13.24 -2.84
C ARG A 51 8.24 14.01 -2.02
N SER A 52 8.22 13.88 -0.69
CA SER A 52 9.14 14.54 0.25
C SER A 52 9.15 13.83 1.60
N SER A 53 10.15 14.10 2.44
CA SER A 53 10.19 13.64 3.83
C SER A 53 9.98 14.82 4.80
N PRO A 54 9.31 14.60 5.95
CA PRO A 54 9.22 15.60 7.00
C PRO A 54 10.60 16.13 7.41
N GLY A 55 10.71 17.43 7.66
CA GLY A 55 11.99 18.09 7.95
C GLY A 55 12.77 18.55 6.72
N ARG A 56 12.39 18.13 5.50
CA ARG A 56 12.96 18.65 4.25
C ARG A 56 11.88 18.84 3.18
N TYR A 57 11.31 20.05 3.14
CA TYR A 57 10.11 20.39 2.36
C TYR A 57 10.35 20.68 0.87
N ALA A 58 11.45 20.20 0.30
CA ALA A 58 11.67 20.26 -1.15
C ALA A 58 11.10 19.00 -1.81
N THR A 59 10.40 19.17 -2.93
CA THR A 59 9.88 18.05 -3.72
C THR A 59 11.04 17.27 -4.35
N HIS A 60 11.07 15.95 -4.15
CA HIS A 60 12.10 15.03 -4.67
C HIS A 60 11.56 13.95 -5.61
N GLU A 61 10.23 13.82 -5.67
CA GLU A 61 9.54 12.91 -6.60
C GLU A 61 10.05 11.47 -6.51
N TYR A 62 10.06 10.90 -5.29
CA TYR A 62 10.62 9.56 -5.06
C TYR A 62 9.99 8.47 -5.94
N GLY A 63 8.74 8.66 -6.39
CA GLY A 63 8.06 7.78 -7.35
C GLY A 63 8.80 7.57 -8.68
N LYS A 64 9.73 8.46 -9.07
CA LYS A 64 10.55 8.27 -10.29
C LYS A 64 11.48 7.05 -10.23
N ASN A 65 11.79 6.58 -9.03
CA ASN A 65 12.63 5.41 -8.80
C ASN A 65 11.80 4.13 -8.58
N VAL A 66 10.48 4.17 -8.77
CA VAL A 66 9.58 3.02 -8.59
C VAL A 66 9.19 2.47 -9.95
N TYR A 67 9.51 1.21 -10.19
CA TYR A 67 9.26 0.54 -11.47
C TYR A 67 8.89 -0.93 -11.29
N ALA A 68 8.59 -1.59 -12.41
CA ALA A 68 8.15 -2.98 -12.47
C ALA A 68 6.95 -3.30 -11.55
N VAL A 69 6.06 -2.33 -11.35
CA VAL A 69 4.94 -2.43 -10.41
C VAL A 69 3.93 -3.48 -10.89
N LYS A 70 3.60 -4.43 -10.01
CA LYS A 70 2.59 -5.46 -10.23
C LYS A 70 1.69 -5.60 -9.01
N ALA A 71 0.46 -6.07 -9.22
CA ALA A 71 -0.48 -6.36 -8.13
C ALA A 71 -1.02 -7.79 -8.24
N PHE A 72 -1.26 -8.41 -7.09
CA PHE A 72 -1.75 -9.78 -6.98
C PHE A 72 -2.90 -9.88 -5.98
N ASN A 73 -3.85 -10.77 -6.25
CA ASN A 73 -4.89 -11.14 -5.28
C ASN A 73 -4.39 -12.19 -4.27
N LYS A 74 -5.27 -12.63 -3.37
CA LYS A 74 -4.94 -13.64 -2.34
C LYS A 74 -4.51 -14.99 -2.90
N SER A 75 -4.97 -15.37 -4.09
CA SER A 75 -4.58 -16.62 -4.75
C SER A 75 -3.24 -16.51 -5.50
N GLY A 76 -2.56 -15.36 -5.45
CA GLY A 76 -1.32 -15.11 -6.20
C GLY A 76 -1.55 -14.82 -7.69
N LYS A 77 -2.80 -14.64 -8.13
CA LYS A 77 -3.12 -14.25 -9.51
C LYS A 77 -2.85 -12.76 -9.68
N GLU A 78 -2.14 -12.40 -10.74
CA GLU A 78 -1.92 -11.00 -11.12
C GLU A 78 -3.25 -10.31 -11.44
N ILE A 79 -3.42 -9.09 -10.94
CA ILE A 79 -4.59 -8.23 -11.13
C ILE A 79 -4.16 -6.88 -11.65
N LEU A 80 -5.08 -6.17 -12.33
CA LEU A 80 -4.79 -4.88 -12.93
C LEU A 80 -4.44 -3.84 -11.87
N ILE A 81 -3.32 -3.16 -12.09
CA ILE A 81 -2.90 -1.96 -11.36
C ILE A 81 -2.57 -0.86 -12.36
N ASP A 82 -3.27 0.27 -12.27
CA ASP A 82 -3.15 1.39 -13.20
C ASP A 82 -2.27 2.47 -12.58
N LYS A 83 -1.26 2.96 -13.31
CA LYS A 83 -0.51 4.16 -12.93
C LYS A 83 -1.28 5.39 -13.41
N ILE A 84 -1.85 6.16 -12.48
CA ILE A 84 -2.72 7.31 -12.80
C ILE A 84 -2.02 8.66 -12.66
N ASP A 85 -0.86 8.69 -12.00
CA ASP A 85 0.02 9.87 -11.89
C ASP A 85 1.48 9.39 -11.70
N GLY A 86 2.46 10.31 -11.68
CA GLY A 86 3.89 10.01 -11.56
C GLY A 86 4.26 9.11 -10.36
N ASP A 87 3.53 9.28 -9.25
CA ASP A 87 3.71 8.59 -7.97
C ASP A 87 2.43 7.90 -7.46
N VAL A 88 1.39 7.76 -8.28
CA VAL A 88 0.07 7.24 -7.86
C VAL A 88 -0.41 6.07 -8.71
N TYR A 89 -0.85 5.01 -8.03
CA TYR A 89 -1.37 3.78 -8.62
C TYR A 89 -2.74 3.41 -8.05
N THR A 90 -3.57 2.74 -8.84
CA THR A 90 -4.91 2.28 -8.41
C THR A 90 -5.16 0.81 -8.74
N VAL A 91 -5.80 0.11 -7.81
CA VAL A 91 -6.38 -1.22 -8.03
C VAL A 91 -7.88 -1.11 -7.82
N ASN A 92 -8.65 -1.22 -8.91
CA ASN A 92 -10.09 -0.96 -8.92
C ASN A 92 -10.97 -2.15 -8.49
N ARG A 93 -10.41 -3.36 -8.44
CA ARG A 93 -11.14 -4.59 -8.08
C ARG A 93 -10.24 -5.49 -7.25
N HIS A 94 -10.67 -5.77 -6.01
CA HIS A 94 -10.02 -6.71 -5.09
C HIS A 94 -11.04 -7.29 -4.10
N ASP A 95 -10.68 -8.37 -3.41
CA ASP A 95 -11.51 -9.12 -2.45
C ASP A 95 -11.13 -8.82 -0.99
N GLY A 96 -10.64 -7.59 -0.76
CA GLY A 96 -10.10 -7.17 0.54
C GLY A 96 -8.63 -7.51 0.78
N PHE A 97 -7.97 -8.20 -0.17
CA PHE A 97 -6.53 -8.48 -0.17
C PHE A 97 -5.87 -7.93 -1.44
N ILE A 98 -4.71 -7.27 -1.29
CA ILE A 98 -3.85 -6.91 -2.41
C ILE A 98 -2.40 -7.12 -1.98
N ARG A 99 -1.58 -7.75 -2.83
CA ARG A 99 -0.12 -7.69 -2.74
C ARG A 99 0.43 -6.89 -3.91
N VAL A 100 1.13 -5.79 -3.63
CA VAL A 100 1.83 -4.99 -4.65
C VAL A 100 3.32 -5.29 -4.56
N GLU A 101 3.93 -5.56 -5.70
CA GLU A 101 5.37 -5.76 -5.81
C GLU A 101 5.95 -4.70 -6.73
N TYR A 102 7.12 -4.17 -6.36
CA TYR A 102 7.86 -3.19 -7.16
C TYR A 102 9.34 -3.24 -6.85
N ILE A 103 10.11 -2.58 -7.71
CA ILE A 103 11.54 -2.31 -7.56
C ILE A 103 11.71 -0.80 -7.40
#